data_AF-A0A944Z0V9-F1
#
_entry.id   AF-A0A944Z0V9-F1
#
_cell.length_a   1.000
_cell.length_b   1.000
_cell.length_c   1.000
_cell.angle_alpha   90.00
_cell.angle_beta   90.00
_cell.angle_gamma   90.00
#
_symmetry.space_group_name_H-M   'P 1'
#
loop_
_entity.id
_entity.type
_entity.pdbx_description
1 polymer ?
#
loop_
_entity_poly.entity_id
_entity_poly.type
_entity_poly.pdbx_seq_one_letter_code
_entity_poly.pdbx_strand_id
1 'polypeptide(L)'
;MKMMKLYLALLVFALQFNVVGVVLDKSLPSSKSKKALEVSIVPKNGIVVRSISSQVKIYVLGSTSFTEEMVDSKNKLCSLGFDGWIHPHYEAYVRGEMKDHLYRRNNGEEAALKRENDYFCEHYKRILESDAILFVNSEKNGIKNYIGGNVLIEMGQAYVNHKIIFLLNGMPSGLPYMDEIEAMDPICLFGDLSNIGKVLEVQLS
;
A
#
# COMPACT_ATOMS: atom_id res chain seq x y z
N MET A 1 0.41 -24.09 4.41
CA MET A 1 1.85 -24.03 4.03
C MET A 1 2.61 -22.84 4.66
N LYS A 2 2.09 -21.60 4.67
CA LYS A 2 2.75 -20.43 5.30
C LYS A 2 2.98 -20.55 6.82
N MET A 3 1.99 -21.04 7.58
CA MET A 3 2.10 -21.25 9.03
C MET A 3 3.23 -22.21 9.43
N MET A 4 3.46 -23.24 8.62
CA MET A 4 4.50 -24.24 8.90
C MET A 4 5.91 -23.68 8.68
N LYS A 5 6.08 -22.79 7.70
CA LYS A 5 7.33 -22.06 7.48
C LYS A 5 7.63 -21.07 8.61
N LEU A 6 6.61 -20.38 9.12
CA LEU A 6 6.74 -19.47 10.27
C LEU A 6 7.13 -20.24 11.54
N TYR A 7 6.49 -21.38 11.78
CA TYR A 7 6.79 -22.24 12.92
C TYR A 7 8.24 -22.74 12.88
N LEU A 8 8.71 -23.15 11.70
CA LEU A 8 10.08 -23.63 11.51
C LEU A 8 11.11 -22.51 11.70
N ALA A 9 10.84 -21.30 11.20
CA ALA A 9 11.69 -20.13 11.41
C ALA A 9 11.78 -19.73 12.89
N LEU A 10 10.65 -19.75 13.62
CA LEU A 10 10.61 -19.50 15.05
C LEU A 10 11.36 -20.55 15.87
N LEU A 11 11.31 -21.83 15.46
CA LEU A 11 12.06 -22.91 16.10
C LEU A 11 13.58 -22.75 15.89
N VAL A 12 14.01 -22.39 14.68
CA VAL A 12 15.42 -22.12 14.37
C VAL A 12 15.94 -20.93 15.18
N PHE A 13 15.14 -19.86 15.28
CA PHE A 13 15.46 -18.70 16.11
C PHE A 13 15.52 -19.06 17.60
N ALA A 14 14.56 -19.82 18.12
CA ALA A 14 14.53 -20.25 19.51
C ALA A 14 15.76 -21.09 19.89
N LEU A 15 16.23 -21.95 18.97
CA LEU A 15 17.45 -22.77 19.14
C LEU A 15 18.73 -21.92 19.15
N GLN A 16 18.80 -20.82 18.38
CA GLN A 16 19.94 -19.90 18.38
C GLN A 16 20.03 -19.06 19.66
N PHE A 17 18.91 -18.75 20.31
CA PHE A 17 18.85 -17.79 21.42
C PHE A 17 18.50 -18.39 22.79
N ASN A 18 18.58 -19.73 22.94
CA ASN A 18 18.40 -20.41 24.23
C ASN A 18 17.03 -20.08 24.90
N VAL A 19 15.99 -19.99 24.08
CA VAL A 19 14.62 -19.63 24.46
C VAL A 19 13.93 -20.80 25.17
N VAL A 20 13.23 -20.55 26.28
CA VAL A 20 12.62 -21.60 27.12
C VAL A 20 11.21 -21.97 26.66
N GLY A 21 10.54 -21.10 25.91
CA GLY A 21 9.23 -21.36 25.33
C GLY A 21 8.81 -20.32 24.31
N VAL A 22 8.02 -20.76 23.32
CA VAL A 22 7.29 -19.90 22.39
C VAL A 22 5.82 -20.04 22.75
N VAL A 23 5.18 -18.97 23.21
CA VAL A 23 3.75 -18.95 23.49
C VAL A 23 3.05 -18.29 22.31
N LEU A 24 2.16 -19.05 21.67
CA LEU A 24 1.24 -18.52 20.68
C LEU A 24 -0.05 -18.16 21.40
N ASP A 25 -0.23 -16.87 21.69
CA ASP A 25 -1.50 -16.41 22.21
C ASP A 25 -2.49 -16.19 21.06
N LYS A 26 -3.67 -16.79 21.16
CA LYS A 26 -4.80 -16.61 20.24
C LYS A 26 -5.88 -15.72 20.86
N SER A 27 -5.64 -15.15 22.04
CA SER A 27 -6.60 -14.30 22.73
C SER A 27 -6.87 -13.05 21.90
N LEU A 28 -8.11 -12.92 21.47
CA LEU A 28 -8.61 -11.78 20.71
C LEU A 28 -8.70 -10.56 21.63
N PRO A 29 -8.27 -9.36 21.21
CA PRO A 29 -8.83 -8.14 21.77
C PRO A 29 -10.29 -8.03 21.30
N SER A 30 -11.21 -7.83 22.23
CA SER A 30 -12.60 -7.48 21.95
C SER A 30 -12.68 -6.05 21.41
N SER A 31 -12.38 -5.84 20.14
CA SER A 31 -12.87 -4.75 19.30
C SER A 31 -12.27 -4.92 17.90
N LYS A 32 -12.86 -4.25 16.90
CA LYS A 32 -12.63 -4.39 15.46
C LYS A 32 -11.18 -4.07 14.98
N SER A 33 -10.16 -4.78 15.45
CA SER A 33 -8.79 -4.68 14.93
C SER A 33 -8.28 -6.06 14.47
N LYS A 34 -7.41 -6.02 13.45
CA LYS A 34 -6.90 -7.14 12.65
C LYS A 34 -6.43 -8.31 13.56
N LYS A 35 -6.66 -9.56 13.12
CA LYS A 35 -6.06 -10.77 13.76
C LYS A 35 -4.53 -10.67 13.70
N ALA A 36 -3.93 -10.09 14.74
CA ALA A 36 -2.50 -10.19 14.98
C ALA A 36 -2.23 -11.58 15.60
N LEU A 37 -1.19 -12.26 15.12
CA LEU A 37 -0.58 -13.38 15.84
C LEU A 37 0.46 -12.76 16.76
N GLU A 38 0.16 -12.72 18.06
CA GLU A 38 1.14 -12.27 19.07
C GLU A 38 2.06 -13.45 19.37
N VAL A 39 3.34 -13.30 19.00
CA VAL A 39 4.37 -14.27 19.36
C VAL A 39 5.15 -13.71 20.53
N SER A 40 5.01 -14.35 21.69
CA SER A 40 5.80 -14.04 22.88
C SER A 40 6.98 -15.00 22.96
N ILE A 41 8.19 -14.43 22.96
CA ILE A 41 9.44 -15.18 23.16
C ILE A 41 9.94 -14.86 24.58
N VAL A 42 10.20 -15.91 25.38
CA VAL A 42 10.72 -15.79 26.75
C VAL A 42 12.16 -16.33 26.80
N PRO A 43 13.19 -15.47 26.84
CA PRO A 43 14.56 -15.85 27.16
C PRO A 43 14.67 -16.24 28.64
N LYS A 44 15.71 -17.02 29.00
CA LYS A 44 16.00 -17.43 30.39
C LYS A 44 16.07 -16.28 31.41
N ASN A 45 16.27 -15.05 30.97
CA ASN A 45 16.41 -13.87 31.81
C ASN A 45 15.07 -13.12 32.06
N GLY A 46 13.94 -13.67 31.60
CA GLY A 46 12.60 -13.14 31.93
C GLY A 46 12.12 -11.96 31.07
N ILE A 47 12.85 -11.56 30.03
CA ILE A 47 12.46 -10.46 29.14
C ILE A 47 11.43 -10.93 28.10
N VAL A 48 10.17 -10.51 28.19
CA VAL A 48 9.17 -10.84 27.17
C VAL A 48 9.39 -9.98 25.93
N VAL A 49 9.83 -10.59 24.82
CA VAL A 49 9.88 -9.91 23.51
C VAL A 49 8.54 -10.14 22.81
N ARG A 50 7.78 -9.06 22.58
CA ARG A 50 6.51 -9.08 21.84
C ARG A 50 6.79 -8.75 20.38
N SER A 51 6.55 -9.69 19.46
CA SER A 51 6.56 -9.41 18.02
C SER A 51 5.13 -9.29 17.52
N ILE A 52 4.73 -8.08 17.13
CA ILE A 52 3.45 -7.79 16.49
C ILE A 52 3.74 -7.63 15.00
N SER A 53 3.61 -8.69 14.21
CA SER A 53 3.86 -8.65 12.76
C SER A 53 2.53 -8.55 11.99
N SER A 54 1.89 -7.38 12.00
CA SER A 54 0.99 -7.04 10.89
C SER A 54 1.83 -6.39 9.79
N GLN A 55 1.91 -7.03 8.61
CA GLN A 55 2.59 -6.42 7.46
C GLN A 55 1.88 -5.11 7.10
N VAL A 56 2.67 -4.06 6.84
CA VAL A 56 2.16 -2.75 6.43
C VAL A 56 1.49 -2.88 5.06
N LYS A 57 0.21 -2.51 4.99
CA LYS A 57 -0.58 -2.53 3.76
C LYS A 57 -0.44 -1.22 3.01
N ILE A 58 0.00 -1.31 1.77
CA ILE A 58 0.25 -0.15 0.90
C ILE A 58 -0.64 -0.26 -0.32
N TYR A 59 -1.53 0.72 -0.50
CA TYR A 59 -2.38 0.77 -1.68
C TYR A 59 -1.72 1.57 -2.80
N VAL A 60 -1.53 0.94 -3.97
CA VAL A 60 -1.04 1.59 -5.18
C VAL A 60 -2.18 2.21 -5.99
N LEU A 61 -2.08 3.52 -6.21
CA LEU A 61 -2.98 4.36 -7.01
C LEU A 61 -2.18 5.16 -8.04
N GLY A 62 -2.88 5.77 -9.00
CA GLY A 62 -2.24 6.51 -10.08
C GLY A 62 -3.20 6.75 -11.26
N SER A 63 -2.72 7.45 -12.28
CA SER A 63 -3.50 7.58 -13.52
C SER A 63 -3.68 6.20 -14.16
N THR A 64 -4.84 5.93 -14.75
CA THR A 64 -5.07 4.74 -15.58
C THR A 64 -4.15 4.66 -16.81
N SER A 65 -3.44 5.74 -17.15
CA SER A 65 -2.36 5.71 -18.14
C SER A 65 -1.09 5.02 -17.64
N PHE A 66 -0.94 4.85 -16.33
CA PHE A 66 0.23 4.27 -15.66
C PHE A 66 -0.06 2.87 -15.10
N THR A 67 -1.12 2.20 -15.59
CA THR A 67 -1.60 0.94 -14.99
C THR A 67 -0.54 -0.17 -14.96
N GLU A 68 0.31 -0.28 -15.98
CA GLU A 68 1.43 -1.23 -15.99
C GLU A 68 2.42 -0.93 -14.86
N GLU A 69 2.90 0.31 -14.77
CA GLU A 69 3.81 0.76 -13.70
C GLU A 69 3.19 0.61 -12.29
N MET A 70 1.88 0.79 -12.16
CA MET A 70 1.16 0.57 -10.90
C MET A 70 1.18 -0.92 -10.49
N VAL A 71 0.93 -1.83 -11.43
CA VAL A 71 0.99 -3.27 -11.16
C VAL A 71 2.42 -3.70 -10.81
N ASP A 72 3.42 -3.17 -11.52
CA ASP A 72 4.83 -3.43 -11.24
C ASP A 72 5.25 -2.90 -9.87
N SER A 73 4.83 -1.68 -9.52
CA SER A 73 5.06 -1.09 -8.20
C SER A 73 4.46 -1.94 -7.10
N LYS A 74 3.21 -2.41 -7.27
CA LYS A 74 2.57 -3.32 -6.31
C LYS A 74 3.39 -4.61 -6.15
N ASN A 75 3.81 -5.23 -7.25
CA ASN A 75 4.60 -6.46 -7.20
C ASN A 75 5.95 -6.23 -6.51
N LYS A 76 6.59 -5.08 -6.76
CA LYS A 76 7.83 -4.69 -6.10
C LYS A 76 7.66 -4.50 -4.60
N LEU A 77 6.59 -3.83 -4.16
CA LEU A 77 6.24 -3.70 -2.73
C LEU A 77 6.10 -5.07 -2.06
N CYS A 78 5.41 -6.02 -2.71
CA CYS A 78 5.31 -7.39 -2.20
C CYS A 78 6.69 -8.06 -2.08
N SER A 79 7.59 -7.86 -3.04
CA SER A 79 8.96 -8.40 -2.98
C SER A 79 9.81 -7.80 -1.86
N LEU A 80 9.49 -6.57 -1.44
CA LEU A 80 10.13 -5.85 -0.34
C LEU A 80 9.53 -6.23 1.04
N GLY A 81 8.52 -7.09 1.09
CA GLY A 81 7.92 -7.58 2.33
C GLY A 81 6.69 -6.80 2.82
N PHE A 82 6.20 -5.83 2.04
CA PHE A 82 4.96 -5.12 2.30
C PHE A 82 3.73 -5.88 1.78
N ASP A 83 2.56 -5.60 2.35
CA ASP A 83 1.28 -6.04 1.79
C ASP A 83 0.84 -5.04 0.70
N GLY A 84 1.47 -5.13 -0.48
CA GLY A 84 1.12 -4.32 -1.64
C GLY A 84 -0.24 -4.71 -2.20
N TRP A 85 -1.14 -3.73 -2.28
CA TRP A 85 -2.50 -3.91 -2.81
C TRP A 85 -2.77 -2.99 -3.99
N ILE A 86 -3.59 -3.45 -4.93
CA ILE A 86 -4.06 -2.70 -6.09
C ILE A 86 -5.47 -3.20 -6.47
N HIS A 87 -6.29 -2.35 -7.08
CA HIS A 87 -7.63 -2.77 -7.52
C HIS A 87 -7.54 -3.88 -8.59
N PRO A 88 -8.30 -4.98 -8.51
CA PRO A 88 -8.19 -6.13 -9.42
C PRO A 88 -8.35 -5.79 -10.91
N HIS A 89 -9.14 -4.76 -11.23
CA HIS A 89 -9.29 -4.29 -12.63
C HIS A 89 -7.97 -3.79 -13.24
N TYR A 90 -7.05 -3.26 -12.44
CA TYR A 90 -5.75 -2.85 -12.95
C TYR A 90 -4.91 -4.06 -13.38
N GLU A 91 -4.93 -5.15 -12.61
CA GLU A 91 -4.24 -6.38 -13.02
C GLU A 91 -4.95 -7.06 -14.20
N ALA A 92 -6.28 -7.09 -14.21
CA ALA A 92 -7.07 -7.60 -15.33
C ALA A 92 -6.80 -6.80 -16.63
N TYR A 93 -6.62 -5.49 -16.50
CA TYR A 93 -6.22 -4.63 -17.61
C TYR A 93 -4.86 -5.05 -18.19
N VAL A 94 -3.83 -5.21 -17.34
CA VAL A 94 -2.48 -5.64 -17.78
C VAL A 94 -2.52 -7.04 -18.41
N ARG A 95 -3.39 -7.93 -17.94
CA ARG A 95 -3.62 -9.25 -18.55
C ARG A 95 -4.43 -9.22 -19.86
N GLY A 96 -4.94 -8.05 -20.27
CA GLY A 96 -5.75 -7.90 -21.47
C GLY A 96 -7.18 -8.44 -21.35
N GLU A 97 -7.69 -8.59 -20.12
CA GLU A 97 -9.01 -9.12 -19.80
C GLU A 97 -10.11 -8.04 -19.82
N MET A 98 -9.73 -6.75 -19.89
CA MET A 98 -10.64 -5.59 -19.80
C MET A 98 -10.99 -4.97 -21.17
N LYS A 99 -11.11 -5.78 -22.22
CA LYS A 99 -11.27 -5.29 -23.61
C LYS A 99 -12.52 -4.43 -23.83
N ASP A 100 -13.67 -4.86 -23.28
CA ASP A 100 -14.92 -4.10 -23.38
C ASP A 100 -14.82 -2.76 -22.64
N HIS A 101 -14.33 -2.78 -21.40
CA HIS A 101 -14.10 -1.57 -20.62
C HIS A 101 -13.17 -0.59 -21.36
N LEU A 102 -12.10 -1.10 -21.99
CA LEU A 102 -11.18 -0.30 -22.81
C LEU A 102 -11.88 0.33 -24.00
N TYR A 103 -12.69 -0.44 -24.73
CA TYR A 103 -13.47 0.05 -25.86
C TYR A 103 -14.42 1.18 -25.45
N ARG A 104 -15.22 0.96 -24.40
CA ARG A 104 -16.16 1.97 -23.86
C ARG A 104 -15.43 3.23 -23.38
N ARG A 105 -14.28 3.08 -22.71
CA ARG A 105 -13.43 4.19 -22.27
C ARG A 105 -13.00 5.06 -23.46
N ASN A 106 -12.48 4.43 -24.51
CA ASN A 106 -12.01 5.11 -25.71
C ASN A 106 -13.14 5.79 -26.50
N ASN A 107 -14.39 5.37 -26.30
CA ASN A 107 -15.59 5.99 -26.85
C ASN A 107 -16.21 7.06 -25.93
N GLY A 108 -15.49 7.51 -24.89
CA GLY A 108 -15.91 8.63 -24.03
C GLY A 108 -16.86 8.23 -22.89
N GLU A 109 -17.06 6.94 -22.62
CA GLU A 109 -17.96 6.46 -21.55
C GLU A 109 -17.28 6.42 -20.16
N GLU A 110 -16.18 7.13 -19.96
CA GLU A 110 -15.39 7.11 -18.71
C GLU A 110 -16.23 7.37 -17.47
N ALA A 111 -17.13 8.35 -17.51
CA ALA A 111 -17.99 8.69 -16.38
C ALA A 111 -19.05 7.62 -16.10
N ALA A 112 -19.59 6.97 -17.15
CA ALA A 112 -20.55 5.87 -17.00
C ALA A 112 -19.88 4.65 -16.36
N LEU A 113 -18.71 4.27 -16.87
CA LEU A 113 -17.88 3.19 -16.31
C LEU A 113 -17.55 3.42 -14.84
N LYS A 114 -17.20 4.66 -14.45
CA LYS A 114 -16.94 5.00 -13.05
C LYS A 114 -18.15 4.82 -12.14
N ARG A 115 -19.36 5.18 -12.61
CA ARG A 115 -20.60 5.01 -11.84
C ARG A 115 -21.02 3.56 -11.75
N GLU A 116 -20.98 2.84 -12.87
CA GLU A 116 -21.37 1.42 -12.93
C GLU A 116 -20.51 0.53 -12.04
N ASN A 117 -19.21 0.83 -11.94
CA ASN A 117 -18.27 0.09 -11.10
C ASN A 117 -18.06 0.69 -9.71
N ASP A 118 -18.72 1.81 -9.41
CA ASP A 118 -18.61 2.54 -8.14
C ASP A 118 -17.15 2.79 -7.69
N TYR A 119 -16.28 3.17 -8.65
CA TYR A 119 -14.83 3.23 -8.41
C TYR A 119 -14.45 4.21 -7.29
N PHE A 120 -15.19 5.32 -7.13
CA PHE A 120 -14.89 6.27 -6.06
C PHE A 120 -15.08 5.66 -4.68
N CYS A 121 -16.19 4.95 -4.45
CA CYS A 121 -16.45 4.33 -3.15
C CYS A 121 -15.52 3.14 -2.89
N GLU A 122 -15.22 2.33 -3.91
CA GLU A 122 -14.29 1.21 -3.74
C GLU A 122 -12.86 1.70 -3.47
N HIS A 123 -12.36 2.71 -4.20
CA HIS A 123 -11.05 3.30 -3.92
C HIS A 123 -11.01 3.91 -2.51
N TYR A 124 -12.03 4.66 -2.12
CA TYR A 124 -12.11 5.24 -0.77
C TYR A 124 -12.07 4.17 0.33
N LYS A 125 -12.88 3.12 0.21
CA LYS A 125 -12.87 1.99 1.14
C LYS A 125 -11.49 1.37 1.28
N ARG A 126 -10.77 1.22 0.17
CA ARG A 126 -9.42 0.61 0.15
C ARG A 126 -8.35 1.52 0.70
N ILE A 127 -8.49 2.83 0.53
CA ILE A 127 -7.69 3.84 1.22
C ILE A 127 -7.87 3.66 2.74
N LEU A 128 -9.10 3.56 3.24
CA LEU A 128 -9.36 3.37 4.68
C LEU A 128 -8.72 2.10 5.25
N GLU A 129 -8.77 1.00 4.50
CA GLU A 129 -8.21 -0.31 4.89
C GLU A 129 -6.67 -0.37 4.87
N SER A 130 -6.00 0.62 4.27
CA SER A 130 -4.56 0.63 4.06
C SER A 130 -3.85 1.50 5.08
N ASP A 131 -2.58 1.21 5.32
CA ASP A 131 -1.75 1.94 6.28
C ASP A 131 -1.03 3.12 5.60
N ALA A 132 -0.67 2.95 4.32
CA ALA A 132 -0.12 3.99 3.46
C ALA A 132 -0.62 3.88 2.01
N ILE A 133 -0.49 4.96 1.26
CA ILE A 133 -0.87 5.04 -0.16
C ILE A 133 0.38 5.39 -0.98
N LEU A 134 0.60 4.67 -2.07
CA LEU A 134 1.62 4.98 -3.07
C LEU A 134 0.92 5.48 -4.34
N PHE A 135 1.22 6.71 -4.74
CA PHE A 135 0.80 7.27 -6.01
C PHE A 135 1.90 7.14 -7.05
N VAL A 136 1.64 6.37 -8.10
CA VAL A 136 2.49 6.31 -9.30
C VAL A 136 2.23 7.55 -10.13
N ASN A 137 3.21 8.44 -10.15
CA ASN A 137 3.11 9.74 -10.80
C ASN A 137 4.22 9.88 -11.86
N SER A 138 4.04 9.26 -13.01
CA SER A 138 5.00 9.33 -14.11
C SER A 138 4.75 10.53 -15.03
N GLU A 139 5.61 10.75 -16.01
CA GLU A 139 5.42 11.84 -16.97
C GLU A 139 4.18 11.60 -17.84
N LYS A 140 3.35 12.63 -17.99
CA LYS A 140 2.18 12.59 -18.87
C LYS A 140 1.87 13.98 -19.41
N ASN A 141 1.50 14.06 -20.69
CA ASN A 141 1.19 15.31 -21.39
C ASN A 141 2.34 16.35 -21.31
N GLY A 142 3.59 15.89 -21.29
CA GLY A 142 4.78 16.75 -21.13
C GLY A 142 4.98 17.31 -19.72
N ILE A 143 4.18 16.87 -18.74
CA ILE A 143 4.29 17.27 -17.34
C ILE A 143 4.97 16.13 -16.59
N LYS A 144 6.16 16.40 -16.05
CA LYS A 144 6.88 15.46 -15.19
C LYS A 144 6.12 15.25 -13.89
N ASN A 145 6.22 14.03 -13.36
CA ASN A 145 5.65 13.66 -12.06
C ASN A 145 4.13 13.89 -11.96
N TYR A 146 3.40 13.72 -13.07
CA TYR A 146 2.04 14.20 -13.24
C TYR A 146 1.05 13.60 -12.24
N ILE A 147 0.24 14.48 -11.63
CA ILE A 147 -0.94 14.15 -10.84
C ILE A 147 -2.16 14.66 -11.58
N GLY A 148 -3.13 13.78 -11.86
CA GLY A 148 -4.38 14.15 -12.51
C GLY A 148 -5.53 14.36 -11.52
N GLY A 149 -6.63 14.97 -11.96
CA GLY A 149 -7.75 15.33 -11.08
C GLY A 149 -8.36 14.15 -10.30
N ASN A 150 -8.41 12.94 -10.88
CA ASN A 150 -8.87 11.74 -10.16
C ASN A 150 -7.91 11.37 -9.02
N VAL A 151 -6.61 11.46 -9.28
CA VAL A 151 -5.57 11.17 -8.29
C VAL A 151 -5.56 12.23 -7.19
N LEU A 152 -5.77 13.51 -7.53
CA LEU A 152 -5.90 14.59 -6.54
C LEU A 152 -7.04 14.32 -5.53
N ILE A 153 -8.19 13.83 -6.00
CA ILE A 153 -9.30 13.44 -5.12
C ILE A 153 -8.88 12.30 -4.18
N GLU A 154 -8.21 11.28 -4.71
CA GLU A 154 -7.72 10.14 -3.93
C GLU A 154 -6.63 10.55 -2.92
N MET A 155 -5.75 11.48 -3.27
CA MET A 155 -4.77 12.09 -2.36
C MET A 155 -5.48 12.83 -1.22
N GLY A 156 -6.50 13.64 -1.53
CA GLY A 156 -7.31 14.30 -0.52
C GLY A 156 -8.01 13.32 0.41
N GLN A 157 -8.58 12.23 -0.12
CA GLN A 157 -9.17 11.15 0.67
C GLN A 157 -8.14 10.47 1.59
N ALA A 158 -6.92 10.24 1.10
CA ALA A 158 -5.83 9.69 1.90
C ALA A 158 -5.45 10.65 3.04
N TYR A 159 -5.28 11.94 2.73
CA TYR A 159 -4.86 12.98 3.67
C TYR A 159 -5.86 13.14 4.83
N VAL A 160 -7.14 13.33 4.54
CA VAL A 160 -8.18 13.53 5.58
C VAL A 160 -8.42 12.28 6.44
N ASN A 161 -7.91 11.12 6.02
CA ASN A 161 -7.94 9.88 6.79
C ASN A 161 -6.57 9.51 7.37
N HIS A 162 -5.66 10.49 7.47
CA HIS A 162 -4.34 10.38 8.10
C HIS A 162 -3.50 9.23 7.54
N LYS A 163 -3.61 8.97 6.24
CA LYS A 163 -2.76 7.98 5.57
C LYS A 163 -1.44 8.62 5.20
N ILE A 164 -0.36 7.84 5.28
CA ILE A 164 0.93 8.27 4.74
C ILE A 164 0.81 8.28 3.22
N ILE A 165 1.20 9.39 2.60
CA ILE A 165 1.13 9.59 1.17
C ILE A 165 2.54 9.54 0.59
N PHE A 166 2.78 8.59 -0.31
CA PHE A 166 4.00 8.49 -1.09
C PHE A 166 3.76 8.89 -2.54
N LEU A 167 4.68 9.64 -3.12
CA LEU A 167 4.82 9.76 -4.58
C LEU A 167 5.95 8.85 -5.02
N LEU A 168 5.71 8.02 -6.04
CA LEU A 168 6.76 7.15 -6.59
C LEU A 168 7.96 7.98 -7.05
N ASN A 169 7.71 9.07 -7.76
CA ASN A 169 8.74 9.96 -8.27
C ASN A 169 8.88 11.20 -7.36
N GLY A 170 9.06 12.39 -7.95
CA GLY A 170 9.12 13.66 -7.22
C GLY A 170 7.78 14.38 -7.20
N MET A 171 7.78 15.63 -6.74
CA MET A 171 6.64 16.53 -6.86
C MET A 171 6.32 16.85 -8.33
N PRO A 172 5.04 17.01 -8.71
CA PRO A 172 4.67 17.60 -9.99
C PRO A 172 5.14 19.05 -10.09
N SER A 173 5.11 19.60 -11.30
CA SER A 173 5.36 21.02 -11.55
C SER A 173 4.38 21.57 -12.57
N GLY A 174 3.91 22.81 -12.39
CA GLY A 174 3.09 23.50 -13.38
C GLY A 174 1.63 23.04 -13.45
N LEU A 175 1.13 22.37 -12.41
CA LEU A 175 -0.31 22.09 -12.25
C LEU A 175 -1.00 23.30 -11.61
N PRO A 176 -2.27 23.59 -11.94
CA PRO A 176 -2.98 24.74 -11.36
C PRO A 176 -3.41 24.53 -9.89
N TYR A 177 -3.18 23.34 -9.33
CA TYR A 177 -3.54 22.91 -7.97
C TYR A 177 -2.32 22.41 -7.20
N MET A 178 -1.17 23.06 -7.39
CA MET A 178 0.06 22.70 -6.67
C MET A 178 -0.09 22.90 -5.17
N ASP A 179 -0.73 23.99 -4.76
CA ASP A 179 -0.94 24.33 -3.34
C ASP A 179 -1.67 23.21 -2.59
N GLU A 180 -2.67 22.58 -3.21
CA GLU A 180 -3.37 21.42 -2.62
C GLU A 180 -2.46 20.20 -2.48
N ILE A 181 -1.58 19.95 -3.44
CA ILE A 181 -0.65 18.81 -3.41
C ILE A 181 0.41 19.04 -2.33
N GLU A 182 0.96 20.25 -2.24
CA GLU A 182 1.97 20.64 -1.26
C GLU A 182 1.40 20.62 0.17
N ALA A 183 0.16 21.08 0.36
CA ALA A 183 -0.49 21.06 1.67
C ALA A 183 -0.73 19.64 2.23
N MET A 184 -0.76 18.63 1.35
CA MET A 184 -0.87 17.22 1.77
C MET A 184 0.48 16.61 2.18
N ASP A 185 1.58 17.34 2.02
CA ASP A 185 2.95 16.97 2.40
C ASP A 185 3.36 15.54 2.03
N PRO A 186 3.29 15.17 0.73
CA PRO A 186 3.58 13.81 0.31
C PRO A 186 5.09 13.52 0.29
N ILE A 187 5.45 12.27 0.60
CA ILE A 187 6.84 11.83 0.66
C ILE A 187 7.27 11.33 -0.73
N CYS A 188 8.22 12.01 -1.34
CA CYS A 188 8.78 11.64 -2.65
C CYS A 188 9.81 10.53 -2.53
N LEU A 189 9.62 9.44 -3.27
CA LEU A 189 10.51 8.26 -3.24
C LEU A 189 11.60 8.28 -4.31
N PHE A 190 11.49 9.18 -5.30
CA PHE A 190 12.45 9.35 -6.40
C PHE A 190 12.78 8.05 -7.14
N GLY A 191 11.75 7.21 -7.35
CA GLY A 191 11.82 5.94 -8.07
C GLY A 191 12.26 4.75 -7.22
N ASP A 192 12.63 4.94 -5.95
CA ASP A 192 13.13 3.87 -5.08
C ASP A 192 12.15 3.51 -3.96
N LEU A 193 11.35 2.48 -4.21
CA LEU A 193 10.38 1.92 -3.26
C LEU A 193 11.02 1.36 -1.98
N SER A 194 12.34 1.09 -1.97
CA SER A 194 13.02 0.63 -0.74
C SER A 194 13.08 1.73 0.33
N ASN A 195 12.92 2.99 -0.06
CA ASN A 195 12.90 4.12 0.88
C ASN A 195 11.67 4.12 1.80
N ILE A 196 10.58 3.42 1.42
CA ILE A 196 9.39 3.32 2.27
C ILE A 196 9.72 2.70 3.63
N GLY A 197 10.56 1.64 3.67
CA GLY A 197 10.94 1.01 4.93
C GLY A 197 11.64 1.97 5.88
N LYS A 198 12.56 2.79 5.35
CA LYS A 198 13.31 3.79 6.12
C LYS A 198 12.38 4.86 6.70
N VAL A 199 11.41 5.32 5.93
CA VAL A 199 10.44 6.33 6.36
C VAL A 199 9.55 5.78 7.49
N LEU A 200 9.05 4.56 7.32
CA LEU A 200 8.16 3.94 8.31
C LEU A 200 8.88 3.61 9.62
N GLU A 201 10.18 3.26 9.56
CA GLU A 201 11.00 3.06 10.76
C GLU A 201 11.14 4.34 11.59
N VAL A 202 11.36 5.49 10.94
CA VAL A 202 11.51 6.80 11.62
C VAL A 202 10.21 7.30 12.24
N GLN A 203 9.05 6.98 11.66
CA GLN A 203 7.76 7.42 12.20
C GLN A 203 7.26 6.58 13.37
N LEU A 204 7.83 5.39 13.59
CA LEU A 204 7.47 4.48 14.69
C LEU A 204 8.46 4.53 15.87
N SER A 205 9.58 5.24 15.73
CA SER A 205 10.58 5.49 16.79
C SER A 205 10.29 6.78 17.55
#